data_AF-A0A2M8FN81-F1
#
_entry.id   AF-A0A2M8FN81-F1
#
_cell.length_a   1.000
_cell.length_b   1.000
_cell.length_c   1.000
_cell.angle_alpha   90.00
_cell.angle_beta   90.00
_cell.angle_gamma   90.00
#
_symmetry.space_group_name_H-M   'P 1'
#
loop_
_entity.id
_entity.type
_entity.pdbx_description
1 polymer ?
#
loop_
_entity_poly.entity_id
_entity_poly.type
_entity_poly.pdbx_seq_one_letter_code
_entity_poly.pdbx_strand_id
1 'polypeptide(L)'
;MKRKLSTIRIVFIVVFCLISEAFGIKTITADNPNFQYTGRIDFSIPGQPTIFWPGTFIRANFEGPLLLIMLDDKTGQSFYDVFIDEDYEHPHLIDCLAGSKIYVVTGSLKDTVHNLLIFRRTEASTGPTKFLGIQINDGKTLVTPPARPKHKILFYGDSITCGYGDEAPDNGADDNLTQENNFLAYGAVASRLLNADYMCIAKSGIGIMISWFNMVMSDYYYRLNPDSSTSYYDFSQFTPDVVGINLFQNDSWLLSTMDSSKITNAYIDFVREIRLHHPDAFIVCSLGSMDATKAGSRWPGFIDEAVKYLREIDNDTNIGTYFFPYDPAWSKHPRVRHHKVMGQNLASYINDKMGWTTGVENDSYAQPPNNFQLSQNYPNPFNPTTVINYQSAGVGHVTLKVFDILGDEVAILVNEEQSAGAYQITFNTQLPTNHQPLSSGVYFYQLRVGSFVQTKKMVVLK
;
A
#
# COMPACT_ATOMS: atom_id res chain seq x y z
N MET A 1 35.70 -34.45 -4.13
CA MET A 1 34.68 -34.59 -3.07
C MET A 1 33.78 -33.36 -3.07
N LYS A 2 32.59 -33.44 -3.67
CA LYS A 2 31.43 -32.54 -3.47
C LYS A 2 30.25 -33.18 -4.22
N ARG A 3 29.45 -33.95 -3.49
CA ARG A 3 28.23 -34.61 -3.98
C ARG A 3 27.18 -33.54 -4.26
N LYS A 4 26.62 -33.53 -5.48
CA LYS A 4 25.34 -32.87 -5.77
C LYS A 4 24.25 -33.62 -5.01
N LEU A 5 23.56 -32.98 -4.07
CA LEU A 5 22.28 -33.47 -3.57
C LEU A 5 21.22 -33.13 -4.62
N SER A 6 20.63 -34.15 -5.24
CA SER A 6 19.39 -34.02 -6.01
C SER A 6 18.22 -34.08 -5.04
N THR A 7 17.49 -32.98 -4.90
CA THR A 7 16.21 -32.97 -4.17
C THR A 7 15.16 -33.65 -5.05
N ILE A 8 14.75 -34.85 -4.66
CA ILE A 8 13.63 -35.57 -5.28
C ILE A 8 12.34 -34.82 -4.92
N ARG A 9 11.72 -34.15 -5.89
CA ARG A 9 10.35 -33.63 -5.75
C ARG A 9 9.39 -34.75 -6.11
N ILE A 10 8.69 -35.30 -5.12
CA ILE A 10 7.59 -36.25 -5.34
C ILE A 10 6.39 -35.42 -5.83
N VAL A 11 6.02 -35.60 -7.10
CA VAL A 11 4.81 -35.04 -7.70
C VAL A 11 3.72 -36.10 -7.59
N PHE A 12 2.70 -35.86 -6.78
CA PHE A 12 1.46 -36.64 -6.87
C PHE A 12 0.62 -36.04 -7.99
N ILE A 13 0.56 -36.75 -9.13
CA ILE A 13 -0.43 -36.51 -10.18
C ILE A 13 -1.70 -37.23 -9.75
N VAL A 14 -2.73 -36.49 -9.34
CA VAL A 14 -4.09 -37.03 -9.19
C VAL A 14 -4.93 -36.49 -10.33
N VAL A 15 -5.41 -37.43 -11.16
CA VAL A 15 -6.34 -37.21 -12.26
C VAL A 15 -7.69 -36.77 -11.67
N PHE A 16 -8.23 -35.67 -12.20
CA PHE A 16 -9.50 -35.09 -11.75
C PHE A 16 -10.68 -35.79 -12.43
N CYS A 17 -11.63 -36.22 -11.60
CA CYS A 17 -13.05 -36.54 -11.82
C CYS A 17 -13.41 -37.90 -11.21
N LEU A 18 -14.27 -37.88 -10.18
CA LEU A 18 -14.94 -39.01 -9.50
C LEU A 18 -14.35 -39.57 -8.18
N ILE A 19 -13.66 -38.77 -7.34
CA ILE A 19 -13.28 -39.22 -5.98
C ILE A 19 -13.58 -38.20 -4.86
N SER A 20 -14.51 -37.25 -5.05
CA SER A 20 -14.81 -36.25 -4.00
C SER A 20 -15.49 -36.85 -2.77
N GLU A 21 -16.30 -37.90 -2.91
CA GLU A 21 -17.05 -38.49 -1.77
C GLU A 21 -16.21 -39.41 -0.87
N ALA A 22 -15.01 -39.83 -1.30
CA ALA A 22 -14.20 -40.77 -0.51
C ALA A 22 -13.23 -40.10 0.49
N PHE A 23 -13.07 -38.78 0.45
CA PHE A 23 -12.02 -38.07 1.24
C PHE A 23 -12.55 -36.97 2.17
N GLY A 24 -13.87 -36.83 2.35
CA GLY A 24 -14.45 -35.82 3.26
C GLY A 24 -14.13 -34.38 2.85
N ILE A 25 -14.06 -34.13 1.54
CA ILE A 25 -13.78 -32.81 0.93
C ILE A 25 -14.90 -32.46 -0.05
N LYS A 26 -15.41 -31.23 0.04
CA LYS A 26 -16.43 -30.67 -0.83
C LYS A 26 -15.87 -29.50 -1.65
N THR A 27 -16.16 -29.50 -2.94
CA THR A 27 -15.84 -28.38 -3.83
C THR A 27 -16.96 -27.34 -3.79
N ILE A 28 -16.60 -26.07 -3.60
CA ILE A 28 -17.47 -24.92 -3.83
C ILE A 28 -16.97 -24.20 -5.09
N THR A 29 -17.77 -24.22 -6.14
CA THR A 29 -17.45 -23.63 -7.45
C THR A 29 -17.51 -22.10 -7.42
N ALA A 30 -16.75 -21.45 -8.29
CA ALA A 30 -16.61 -19.99 -8.33
C ALA A 30 -17.91 -19.21 -8.59
N ASP A 31 -18.95 -19.83 -9.14
CA ASP A 31 -20.28 -19.24 -9.33
C ASP A 31 -21.13 -19.19 -8.05
N ASN A 32 -20.61 -19.66 -6.92
CA ASN A 32 -21.31 -19.55 -5.64
C ASN A 32 -21.54 -18.07 -5.26
N PRO A 33 -22.78 -17.67 -4.90
CA PRO A 33 -23.13 -16.27 -4.63
C PRO A 33 -22.48 -15.69 -3.37
N ASN A 34 -21.92 -16.54 -2.50
CA ASN A 34 -21.19 -16.09 -1.31
C ASN A 34 -19.72 -15.75 -1.59
N PHE A 35 -19.26 -15.83 -2.85
CA PHE A 35 -18.02 -15.16 -3.27
C PHE A 35 -18.30 -13.70 -3.64
N GLN A 36 -17.57 -12.79 -3.01
CA GLN A 36 -17.56 -11.38 -3.34
C GLN A 36 -16.31 -11.02 -4.15
N TYR A 37 -16.52 -10.70 -5.41
CA TYR A 37 -15.48 -10.31 -6.35
C TYR A 37 -15.30 -8.79 -6.39
N THR A 38 -14.05 -8.30 -6.39
CA THR A 38 -13.74 -6.87 -6.57
C THR A 38 -12.54 -6.69 -7.48
N GLY A 39 -12.68 -5.78 -8.46
CA GLY A 39 -11.73 -5.55 -9.54
C GLY A 39 -12.38 -5.74 -10.91
N ARG A 40 -11.60 -5.60 -11.98
CA ARG A 40 -12.08 -5.88 -13.35
C ARG A 40 -11.88 -7.36 -13.66
N ILE A 41 -12.98 -8.11 -13.62
CA ILE A 41 -13.00 -9.57 -13.74
C ILE A 41 -13.90 -9.94 -14.91
N ASP A 42 -13.43 -10.84 -15.77
CA ASP A 42 -14.22 -11.34 -16.90
C ASP A 42 -15.04 -12.56 -16.47
N PHE A 43 -16.36 -12.41 -16.51
CA PHE A 43 -17.35 -13.44 -16.17
C PHE A 43 -18.01 -14.09 -17.41
N SER A 44 -17.45 -13.88 -18.61
CA SER A 44 -18.01 -14.41 -19.88
C SER A 44 -18.12 -15.93 -19.92
N ILE A 45 -17.28 -16.64 -19.14
CA ILE A 45 -17.37 -18.09 -18.96
C ILE A 45 -17.98 -18.39 -17.57
N PRO A 46 -19.20 -18.95 -17.52
CA PRO A 46 -19.85 -19.31 -16.25
C PRO A 46 -18.97 -20.20 -15.37
N GLY A 47 -18.87 -19.87 -14.08
CA GLY A 47 -18.07 -20.62 -13.10
C GLY A 47 -16.55 -20.53 -13.29
N GLN A 48 -16.05 -19.68 -14.20
CA GLN A 48 -14.61 -19.47 -14.42
C GLN A 48 -14.26 -17.97 -14.55
N PRO A 49 -14.54 -17.15 -13.51
CA PRO A 49 -14.14 -15.75 -13.52
C PRO A 49 -12.64 -15.61 -13.77
N THR A 50 -12.28 -14.79 -14.76
CA THR A 50 -10.89 -14.56 -15.16
C THR A 50 -10.38 -13.25 -14.59
N ILE A 51 -9.28 -13.35 -13.84
CA ILE A 51 -8.59 -12.26 -13.16
C ILE A 51 -7.36 -11.86 -13.97
N PHE A 52 -7.13 -10.55 -14.10
CA PHE A 52 -5.98 -9.99 -14.82
C PHE A 52 -5.24 -8.93 -14.01
N TRP A 53 -5.97 -8.00 -13.41
CA TRP A 53 -5.41 -6.76 -12.88
C TRP A 53 -4.79 -6.96 -11.48
N PRO A 54 -3.71 -6.24 -11.14
CA PRO A 54 -3.16 -6.28 -9.79
C PRO A 54 -4.22 -5.81 -8.79
N GLY A 55 -4.18 -6.34 -7.58
CA GLY A 55 -5.12 -5.93 -6.55
C GLY A 55 -6.57 -6.36 -6.77
N THR A 56 -6.84 -7.19 -7.78
CA THR A 56 -8.12 -7.89 -7.89
C THR A 56 -8.23 -8.92 -6.77
N PHE A 57 -9.36 -8.96 -6.08
CA PHE A 57 -9.52 -9.84 -4.93
C PHE A 57 -10.91 -10.47 -4.81
N ILE A 58 -10.95 -11.56 -4.04
CA ILE A 58 -12.16 -12.34 -3.74
C ILE A 58 -12.28 -12.43 -2.22
N ARG A 59 -13.46 -12.09 -1.69
CA ARG A 59 -13.82 -12.29 -0.28
C ARG A 59 -14.88 -13.36 -0.13
N ALA A 60 -14.80 -14.13 0.95
CA ALA A 60 -15.86 -15.05 1.37
C ALA A 60 -15.76 -15.31 2.88
N ASN A 61 -16.79 -15.93 3.45
CA ASN A 61 -16.71 -16.56 4.76
C ASN A 61 -16.95 -18.06 4.58
N PHE A 62 -16.06 -18.90 5.08
CA PHE A 62 -16.15 -20.36 4.92
C PHE A 62 -16.16 -21.05 6.28
N GLU A 63 -16.82 -22.21 6.35
CA GLU A 63 -16.81 -23.04 7.54
C GLU A 63 -15.73 -24.12 7.47
N GLY A 64 -15.08 -24.37 8.60
CA GLY A 64 -14.32 -25.58 8.83
C GLY A 64 -12.80 -25.41 8.82
N PRO A 65 -12.08 -26.47 9.21
CA PRO A 65 -10.63 -26.43 9.44
C PRO A 65 -9.77 -26.43 8.16
N LEU A 66 -10.34 -26.82 7.02
CA LEU A 66 -9.65 -27.05 5.75
C LEU A 66 -9.99 -25.97 4.72
N LEU A 67 -8.97 -25.44 4.05
CA LEU A 67 -9.11 -24.58 2.88
C LEU A 67 -8.08 -24.96 1.81
N LEU A 68 -8.56 -25.32 0.63
CA LEU A 68 -7.77 -25.38 -0.60
C LEU A 68 -8.36 -24.43 -1.63
N ILE A 69 -7.50 -23.81 -2.44
CA ILE A 69 -7.90 -22.89 -3.51
C ILE A 69 -7.59 -23.51 -4.87
N MET A 70 -8.51 -23.41 -5.80
CA MET A 70 -8.36 -23.93 -7.16
C MET A 70 -8.19 -22.78 -8.15
N LEU A 71 -7.04 -22.71 -8.82
CA LEU A 71 -6.73 -21.70 -9.84
C LEU A 71 -6.28 -22.38 -11.13
N ASP A 72 -6.61 -21.77 -12.26
CA ASP A 72 -6.01 -22.08 -13.56
C ASP A 72 -5.27 -20.84 -14.04
N ASP A 73 -3.94 -20.85 -13.88
CA ASP A 73 -3.09 -19.74 -14.28
C ASP A 73 -2.48 -20.00 -15.66
N LYS A 74 -2.60 -19.04 -16.58
CA LYS A 74 -2.14 -19.25 -17.96
C LYS A 74 -0.63 -19.36 -18.08
N THR A 75 0.13 -18.63 -17.26
CA THR A 75 1.59 -18.49 -17.46
C THR A 75 2.41 -19.15 -16.35
N GLY A 76 1.82 -19.37 -15.18
CA GLY A 76 2.52 -19.78 -13.96
C GLY A 76 3.41 -18.67 -13.39
N GLN A 77 3.03 -17.39 -13.56
CA GLN A 77 3.81 -16.25 -13.07
C GLN A 77 3.01 -15.29 -12.18
N SER A 78 1.74 -15.60 -11.90
CA SER A 78 0.92 -14.79 -11.01
C SER A 78 1.12 -15.20 -9.55
N PHE A 79 1.12 -14.21 -8.66
CA PHE A 79 1.19 -14.44 -7.22
C PHE A 79 -0.06 -13.94 -6.52
N TYR A 80 -0.49 -14.66 -5.49
CA TYR A 80 -1.64 -14.30 -4.66
C TYR A 80 -1.29 -14.39 -3.18
N ASP A 81 -1.71 -13.40 -2.41
CA ASP A 81 -1.78 -13.53 -0.95
C ASP A 81 -3.17 -14.06 -0.56
N VAL A 82 -3.19 -15.01 0.38
CA VAL A 82 -4.41 -15.53 0.98
C VAL A 82 -4.38 -15.22 2.46
N PHE A 83 -5.33 -14.42 2.90
CA PHE A 83 -5.49 -14.02 4.31
C PHE A 83 -6.69 -14.74 4.91
N ILE A 84 -6.53 -15.17 6.16
CA ILE A 84 -7.55 -15.86 6.95
C ILE A 84 -7.77 -15.04 8.22
N ASP A 85 -9.03 -14.80 8.58
CA ASP A 85 -9.41 -14.08 9.81
C ASP A 85 -8.75 -12.71 9.96
N GLU A 86 -8.58 -12.00 8.84
CA GLU A 86 -7.99 -10.66 8.77
C GLU A 86 -6.53 -10.58 9.30
N ASP A 87 -5.82 -11.71 9.39
CA ASP A 87 -4.38 -11.73 9.70
C ASP A 87 -3.56 -11.29 8.48
N TYR A 88 -3.42 -9.97 8.33
CA TYR A 88 -2.68 -9.35 7.22
C TYR A 88 -1.16 -9.41 7.36
N GLU A 89 -0.63 -9.85 8.52
CA GLU A 89 0.80 -9.95 8.77
C GLU A 89 1.36 -11.32 8.33
N HIS A 90 0.50 -12.35 8.23
CA HIS A 90 0.91 -13.72 7.90
C HIS A 90 0.10 -14.33 6.73
N PRO A 91 0.18 -13.76 5.51
CA PRO A 91 -0.48 -14.35 4.35
C PRO A 91 0.08 -15.73 4.01
N HIS A 92 -0.77 -16.58 3.47
CA HIS A 92 -0.33 -17.72 2.68
C HIS A 92 -0.09 -17.26 1.24
N LEU A 93 1.18 -17.27 0.82
CA LEU A 93 1.58 -16.94 -0.56
C LEU A 93 1.31 -18.13 -1.50
N ILE A 94 0.50 -17.91 -2.53
CA ILE A 94 0.36 -18.80 -3.68
C ILE A 94 1.29 -18.32 -4.79
N ASP A 95 2.29 -19.16 -5.11
CA ASP A 95 3.11 -19.09 -6.32
C ASP A 95 2.45 -19.97 -7.39
N CYS A 96 1.78 -19.35 -8.37
CA CYS A 96 0.99 -20.10 -9.34
C CYS A 96 1.88 -20.93 -10.27
N LEU A 97 1.51 -22.20 -10.49
CA LEU A 97 2.00 -22.99 -11.61
C LEU A 97 1.03 -22.90 -12.79
N ALA A 98 1.57 -22.99 -14.01
CA ALA A 98 0.75 -22.96 -15.22
C ALA A 98 -0.28 -24.12 -15.27
N GLY A 99 -1.48 -23.79 -15.77
CA GLY A 99 -2.65 -24.66 -15.87
C GLY A 99 -3.43 -24.79 -14.56
N SER A 100 -4.43 -25.67 -14.56
CA SER A 100 -5.29 -25.89 -13.38
C SER A 100 -4.53 -26.60 -12.25
N LYS A 101 -4.55 -26.01 -11.06
CA LYS A 101 -3.90 -26.49 -9.83
C LYS A 101 -4.79 -26.29 -8.60
N ILE A 102 -4.49 -27.07 -7.57
CA ILE A 102 -5.08 -26.93 -6.23
C ILE A 102 -3.96 -26.61 -5.26
N TYR A 103 -4.13 -25.53 -4.50
CA TYR A 103 -3.19 -25.04 -3.51
C TYR A 103 -3.76 -25.29 -2.12
N VAL A 104 -3.01 -26.01 -1.28
CA VAL A 104 -3.38 -26.24 0.12
C VAL A 104 -2.99 -25.02 0.93
N VAL A 105 -3.99 -24.27 1.40
CA VAL A 105 -3.76 -23.08 2.23
C VAL A 105 -3.57 -23.49 3.68
N THR A 106 -4.50 -24.30 4.21
CA THR A 106 -4.46 -24.80 5.59
C THR A 106 -5.35 -26.03 5.75
N GLY A 107 -5.03 -26.90 6.71
CA GLY A 107 -5.82 -28.06 7.08
C GLY A 107 -6.05 -28.20 8.59
N SER A 108 -5.79 -27.14 9.35
CA SER A 108 -5.72 -27.20 10.81
C SER A 108 -6.30 -25.96 11.51
N LEU A 109 -7.22 -25.24 10.87
CA LEU A 109 -7.93 -24.16 11.56
C LEU A 109 -8.88 -24.72 12.63
N LYS A 110 -9.45 -23.85 13.45
CA LYS A 110 -10.54 -24.24 14.34
C LYS A 110 -11.77 -24.60 13.50
N ASP A 111 -12.61 -25.51 13.99
CA ASP A 111 -13.85 -25.81 13.28
C ASP A 111 -14.90 -24.72 13.57
N THR A 112 -14.80 -23.60 12.85
CA THR A 112 -15.69 -22.44 12.96
C THR A 112 -15.83 -21.72 11.61
N VAL A 113 -16.47 -20.55 11.58
CA VAL A 113 -16.52 -19.69 10.40
C VAL A 113 -15.25 -18.83 10.36
N HIS A 114 -14.61 -18.79 9.20
CA HIS A 114 -13.40 -18.03 8.93
C HIS A 114 -13.62 -16.99 7.83
N ASN A 115 -12.98 -15.83 7.97
CA ASN A 115 -12.88 -14.85 6.90
C ASN A 115 -11.83 -15.28 5.88
N LEU A 116 -12.12 -15.12 4.59
CA LEU A 116 -11.20 -15.38 3.49
C LEU A 116 -11.04 -14.14 2.62
N LEU A 117 -9.80 -13.75 2.37
CA LEU A 117 -9.42 -12.80 1.32
C LEU A 117 -8.34 -13.43 0.43
N ILE A 118 -8.66 -13.61 -0.86
CA ILE A 118 -7.70 -14.00 -1.91
C ILE A 118 -7.36 -12.74 -2.70
N PHE A 119 -6.11 -12.30 -2.69
CA PHE A 119 -5.69 -11.01 -3.24
C PHE A 119 -4.58 -11.20 -4.27
N ARG A 120 -4.79 -10.76 -5.52
CA ARG A 120 -3.75 -10.84 -6.56
C ARG A 120 -2.66 -9.80 -6.30
N ARG A 121 -1.42 -10.27 -6.18
CA ARG A 121 -0.24 -9.44 -5.96
C ARG A 121 0.26 -8.80 -7.25
N THR A 122 0.40 -9.60 -8.30
CA THR A 122 1.08 -9.19 -9.53
C THR A 122 0.18 -8.55 -10.57
N GLU A 123 0.78 -7.68 -11.39
CA GLU A 123 0.13 -6.95 -12.46
C GLU A 123 -0.31 -7.83 -13.64
N ALA A 124 -1.02 -7.19 -14.56
CA ALA A 124 -1.60 -7.81 -15.74
C ALA A 124 -0.58 -8.52 -16.65
N SER A 125 0.68 -8.09 -16.67
CA SER A 125 1.71 -8.70 -17.52
C SER A 125 2.07 -10.13 -17.11
N THR A 126 1.71 -10.58 -15.90
CA THR A 126 1.85 -12.00 -15.51
C THR A 126 0.77 -12.89 -16.12
N GLY A 127 -0.20 -12.32 -16.86
CA GLY A 127 -1.23 -13.05 -17.57
C GLY A 127 -2.47 -13.37 -16.73
N PRO A 128 -3.49 -13.98 -17.36
CA PRO A 128 -4.76 -14.26 -16.71
C PRO A 128 -4.71 -15.48 -15.80
N THR A 129 -5.51 -15.42 -14.74
CA THR A 129 -5.79 -16.53 -13.82
C THR A 129 -7.29 -16.72 -13.72
N LYS A 130 -7.79 -17.93 -13.94
CA LYS A 130 -9.19 -18.27 -13.64
C LYS A 130 -9.30 -18.76 -12.21
N PHE A 131 -10.23 -18.22 -11.45
CA PHE A 131 -10.62 -18.78 -10.16
C PHE A 131 -11.67 -19.86 -10.40
N LEU A 132 -11.38 -21.09 -9.98
CA LEU A 132 -12.27 -22.25 -10.19
C LEU A 132 -13.12 -22.56 -8.95
N GLY A 133 -12.80 -21.96 -7.81
CA GLY A 133 -13.47 -22.18 -6.53
C GLY A 133 -12.51 -22.58 -5.41
N ILE A 134 -13.08 -23.08 -4.32
CA ILE A 134 -12.34 -23.62 -3.17
C ILE A 134 -12.76 -25.06 -2.88
N GLN A 135 -11.96 -25.76 -2.08
CA GLN A 135 -12.36 -27.00 -1.44
C GLN A 135 -12.27 -26.85 0.08
N ILE A 136 -13.29 -27.35 0.77
CA ILE A 136 -13.45 -27.32 2.23
C ILE A 136 -13.88 -28.70 2.72
N ASN A 137 -13.99 -28.92 4.03
CA ASN A 137 -14.47 -30.21 4.53
C ASN A 137 -15.90 -30.52 4.07
N ASP A 138 -16.20 -31.80 3.89
CA ASP A 138 -17.54 -32.25 3.58
C ASP A 138 -18.54 -31.86 4.70
N GLY A 139 -19.77 -31.57 4.30
CA GLY A 139 -20.79 -30.99 5.19
C GLY A 139 -20.63 -29.50 5.53
N LYS A 140 -19.51 -28.85 5.17
CA LYS A 140 -19.30 -27.41 5.35
C LYS A 140 -19.79 -26.59 4.15
N THR A 141 -19.93 -25.28 4.33
CA THR A 141 -20.35 -24.36 3.26
C THR A 141 -19.65 -23.00 3.35
N LEU A 142 -19.87 -22.18 2.31
CA LEU A 142 -19.75 -20.73 2.44
C LEU A 142 -21.00 -20.17 3.10
N VAL A 143 -20.80 -19.23 4.02
CA VAL A 143 -21.88 -18.47 4.67
C VAL A 143 -21.91 -17.05 4.12
N THR A 144 -22.79 -16.20 4.65
CA THR A 144 -22.90 -14.79 4.25
C THR A 144 -21.51 -14.14 4.22
N PRO A 145 -21.09 -13.56 3.09
CA PRO A 145 -19.76 -12.98 2.97
C PRO A 145 -19.62 -11.72 3.84
N PRO A 146 -18.37 -11.22 4.03
CA PRO A 146 -18.11 -9.99 4.75
C PRO A 146 -18.92 -8.81 4.19
N ALA A 147 -19.25 -7.84 5.04
CA ALA A 147 -19.88 -6.61 4.58
C ALA A 147 -18.93 -5.87 3.63
N ARG A 148 -19.47 -5.34 2.53
CA ARG A 148 -18.67 -4.47 1.66
C ARG A 148 -18.40 -3.14 2.35
N PRO A 149 -17.20 -2.57 2.19
CA PRO A 149 -16.96 -1.19 2.58
C PRO A 149 -17.93 -0.24 1.86
N LYS A 150 -18.27 0.87 2.52
CA LYS A 150 -19.17 1.88 1.95
C LYS A 150 -18.52 2.62 0.77
N HIS A 151 -17.21 2.84 0.88
CA HIS A 151 -16.46 3.69 -0.02
C HIS A 151 -15.74 2.88 -1.09
N LYS A 152 -15.47 3.49 -2.24
CA LYS A 152 -14.77 2.88 -3.37
C LYS A 152 -13.70 3.81 -3.92
N ILE A 153 -12.49 3.27 -4.10
CA ILE A 153 -11.36 4.01 -4.68
C ILE A 153 -10.80 3.24 -5.86
N LEU A 154 -10.55 3.96 -6.96
CA LEU A 154 -9.93 3.45 -8.17
C LEU A 154 -8.60 4.15 -8.41
N PHE A 155 -7.55 3.40 -8.75
CA PHE A 155 -6.26 3.96 -9.14
C PHE A 155 -5.91 3.62 -10.59
N TYR A 156 -5.43 4.64 -11.32
CA TYR A 156 -4.73 4.49 -12.60
C TYR A 156 -3.25 4.84 -12.38
N GLY A 157 -2.33 3.98 -12.83
CA GLY A 157 -0.91 4.24 -12.57
C GLY A 157 0.08 3.33 -13.29
N ASP A 158 1.34 3.46 -12.91
CA ASP A 158 2.46 2.69 -13.44
C ASP A 158 2.99 1.65 -12.43
N SER A 159 4.29 1.32 -12.51
CA SER A 159 4.96 0.34 -11.65
C SER A 159 4.84 0.67 -10.17
N ILE A 160 4.79 1.96 -9.80
CA ILE A 160 4.61 2.39 -8.42
C ILE A 160 3.22 1.98 -7.91
N THR A 161 2.21 2.03 -8.78
CA THR A 161 0.83 1.66 -8.42
C THR A 161 0.63 0.15 -8.47
N CYS A 162 1.40 -0.58 -9.30
CA CYS A 162 1.48 -2.04 -9.25
C CYS A 162 2.08 -2.54 -7.92
N GLY A 163 3.04 -1.80 -7.33
CA GLY A 163 3.87 -2.28 -6.21
C GLY A 163 5.12 -3.00 -6.68
N TYR A 164 5.64 -2.65 -7.86
CA TYR A 164 6.77 -3.33 -8.48
C TYR A 164 8.04 -3.21 -7.61
N GLY A 165 8.58 -4.35 -7.19
CA GLY A 165 9.82 -4.43 -6.41
C GLY A 165 9.71 -3.85 -4.99
N ASP A 166 8.50 -3.75 -4.43
CA ASP A 166 8.29 -3.18 -3.11
C ASP A 166 8.86 -4.04 -1.98
N GLU A 167 8.78 -5.36 -2.10
CA GLU A 167 9.34 -6.33 -1.17
C GLU A 167 10.81 -6.70 -1.46
N ALA A 168 11.43 -6.10 -2.48
CA ALA A 168 12.84 -6.33 -2.77
C ALA A 168 13.72 -5.84 -1.61
N PRO A 169 14.83 -6.52 -1.27
CA PRO A 169 15.79 -6.01 -0.31
C PRO A 169 16.30 -4.61 -0.70
N ASP A 170 16.68 -3.79 0.28
CA ASP A 170 17.09 -2.41 -0.01
C ASP A 170 18.30 -2.36 -0.97
N ASN A 171 19.25 -3.28 -0.80
CA ASN A 171 20.40 -3.45 -1.69
C ASN A 171 20.12 -4.35 -2.91
N GLY A 172 18.93 -4.96 -3.02
CA GLY A 172 18.52 -5.87 -4.10
C GLY A 172 18.10 -5.16 -5.38
N ALA A 173 18.05 -5.91 -6.49
CA ALA A 173 17.49 -5.43 -7.76
C ALA A 173 15.95 -5.52 -7.76
N ASP A 174 15.31 -4.77 -8.66
CA ASP A 174 13.87 -4.82 -8.89
C ASP A 174 13.62 -5.74 -10.09
N ASP A 175 13.94 -7.03 -9.97
CA ASP A 175 13.95 -7.99 -11.09
C ASP A 175 13.21 -9.31 -10.83
N ASN A 176 12.54 -9.42 -9.68
CA ASN A 176 11.87 -10.64 -9.26
C ASN A 176 10.37 -10.38 -9.01
N LEU A 177 9.52 -11.02 -9.82
CA LEU A 177 8.07 -10.87 -9.76
C LEU A 177 7.45 -11.30 -8.41
N THR A 178 8.11 -12.17 -7.65
CA THR A 178 7.65 -12.51 -6.28
C THR A 178 7.65 -11.29 -5.35
N GLN A 179 8.48 -10.29 -5.65
CA GLN A 179 8.67 -9.08 -4.85
C GLN A 179 7.75 -7.93 -5.27
N GLU A 180 6.82 -8.18 -6.19
CA GLU A 180 5.73 -7.25 -6.47
C GLU A 180 4.53 -7.64 -5.59
N ASN A 181 4.17 -6.76 -4.65
CA ASN A 181 3.02 -6.98 -3.78
C ASN A 181 2.02 -5.82 -3.83
N ASN A 182 1.02 -5.90 -4.72
CA ASN A 182 -0.01 -4.86 -4.77
C ASN A 182 -0.79 -4.68 -3.44
N PHE A 183 -0.85 -5.69 -2.56
CA PHE A 183 -1.48 -5.54 -1.25
C PHE A 183 -0.73 -4.52 -0.40
N LEU A 184 0.59 -4.42 -0.55
CA LEU A 184 1.43 -3.47 0.18
C LEU A 184 1.65 -2.15 -0.58
N ALA A 185 1.23 -2.06 -1.85
CA ALA A 185 1.26 -0.83 -2.62
C ALA A 185 0.40 0.28 -1.99
N TYR A 186 0.83 1.53 -2.17
CA TYR A 186 0.27 2.71 -1.49
C TYR A 186 -1.25 2.86 -1.69
N GLY A 187 -1.77 2.53 -2.88
CA GLY A 187 -3.19 2.63 -3.19
C GLY A 187 -4.02 1.65 -2.39
N ALA A 188 -3.59 0.38 -2.31
CA ALA A 188 -4.24 -0.63 -1.49
C ALA A 188 -4.15 -0.32 0.00
N VAL A 189 -2.99 0.16 0.47
CA VAL A 189 -2.81 0.63 1.86
C VAL A 189 -3.78 1.77 2.19
N ALA A 190 -3.87 2.79 1.33
CA ALA A 190 -4.76 3.92 1.54
C ALA A 190 -6.24 3.48 1.59
N SER A 191 -6.67 2.61 0.67
CA SER A 191 -8.03 2.08 0.65
C SER A 191 -8.38 1.29 1.90
N ARG A 192 -7.46 0.47 2.43
CA ARG A 192 -7.70 -0.24 3.71
C ARG A 192 -7.83 0.73 4.88
N LEU A 193 -6.97 1.73 4.99
CA LEU A 193 -7.03 2.75 6.05
C LEU A 193 -8.33 3.57 6.02
N LEU A 194 -8.91 3.74 4.83
CA LEU A 194 -10.17 4.45 4.63
C LEU A 194 -11.41 3.55 4.70
N ASN A 195 -11.23 2.25 4.95
CA ASN A 195 -12.30 1.26 4.84
C ASN A 195 -13.06 1.42 3.50
N ALA A 196 -12.35 1.27 2.40
CA ALA A 196 -12.86 1.38 1.04
C ALA A 196 -12.54 0.14 0.20
N ASP A 197 -13.46 -0.23 -0.68
CA ASP A 197 -13.17 -1.15 -1.78
C ASP A 197 -12.16 -0.49 -2.74
N TYR A 198 -11.36 -1.32 -3.39
CA TYR A 198 -10.17 -0.89 -4.15
C TYR A 198 -10.16 -1.54 -5.52
N MET A 199 -9.81 -0.75 -6.54
CA MET A 199 -9.54 -1.24 -7.90
C MET A 199 -8.28 -0.57 -8.44
N CYS A 200 -7.41 -1.35 -9.09
CA CYS A 200 -6.12 -0.88 -9.60
C CYS A 200 -5.98 -1.21 -11.09
N ILE A 201 -5.79 -0.18 -11.90
CA ILE A 201 -5.58 -0.24 -13.34
C ILE A 201 -4.21 0.35 -13.61
N ALA A 202 -3.19 -0.48 -13.42
CA ALA A 202 -1.81 -0.08 -13.52
C ALA A 202 -0.97 -1.06 -14.34
N LYS A 203 0.12 -0.55 -14.92
CA LYS A 203 1.10 -1.35 -15.66
C LYS A 203 2.49 -0.76 -15.53
N SER A 204 3.46 -1.58 -15.11
CA SER A 204 4.85 -1.15 -15.04
C SER A 204 5.34 -0.63 -16.38
N GLY A 205 5.95 0.56 -16.36
CA GLY A 205 6.49 1.23 -17.53
C GLY A 205 5.50 2.00 -18.41
N ILE A 206 4.22 2.06 -18.03
CA ILE A 206 3.21 2.86 -18.77
C ILE A 206 3.35 4.35 -18.48
N GLY A 207 3.17 5.19 -19.49
CA GLY A 207 3.06 6.64 -19.36
C GLY A 207 1.80 7.19 -20.02
N ILE A 208 1.63 8.51 -19.95
CA ILE A 208 0.50 9.21 -20.59
C ILE A 208 0.83 9.54 -22.05
N MET A 209 2.05 9.99 -22.33
CA MET A 209 2.52 10.37 -23.66
C MET A 209 3.43 9.32 -24.27
N ILE A 210 4.25 8.68 -23.44
CA ILE A 210 5.21 7.67 -23.87
C ILE A 210 5.41 6.60 -22.79
N SER A 211 5.54 5.36 -23.23
CA SER A 211 5.80 4.21 -22.36
C SER A 211 7.06 3.48 -22.81
N TRP A 212 7.54 2.54 -21.99
CA TRP A 212 8.63 1.62 -22.35
C TRP A 212 8.25 0.58 -23.42
N PHE A 213 7.02 0.66 -23.94
CA PHE A 213 6.43 -0.19 -24.97
C PHE A 213 5.45 0.64 -25.81
N ASN A 214 4.95 0.08 -26.93
CA ASN A 214 4.11 0.78 -27.88
C ASN A 214 2.62 0.84 -27.46
N MET A 215 2.34 1.46 -26.32
CA MET A 215 0.99 1.68 -25.78
C MET A 215 1.05 2.71 -24.65
N VAL A 216 0.11 3.64 -24.57
CA VAL A 216 0.00 4.60 -23.44
C VAL A 216 -1.23 4.31 -22.58
N MET A 217 -1.38 5.01 -21.45
CA MET A 217 -2.52 4.77 -20.56
C MET A 217 -3.88 4.98 -21.26
N SER A 218 -4.01 5.94 -22.18
CA SER A 218 -5.24 6.14 -22.97
C SER A 218 -5.63 4.92 -23.83
N ASP A 219 -4.66 4.10 -24.23
CA ASP A 219 -4.94 2.84 -24.94
C ASP A 219 -5.36 1.69 -24.00
N TYR A 220 -5.22 1.88 -22.68
CA TYR A 220 -5.21 0.80 -21.69
C TYR A 220 -6.32 0.93 -20.63
N TYR A 221 -6.61 2.16 -20.19
CA TYR A 221 -7.47 2.45 -19.04
C TYR A 221 -8.89 1.90 -19.16
N TYR A 222 -9.40 1.71 -20.39
CA TYR A 222 -10.78 1.29 -20.64
C TYR A 222 -10.95 -0.23 -20.73
N ARG A 223 -9.85 -1.00 -20.67
CA ARG A 223 -9.89 -2.42 -21.00
C ARG A 223 -10.42 -3.28 -19.85
N LEU A 224 -11.21 -4.31 -20.19
CA LEU A 224 -11.53 -5.42 -19.27
C LEU A 224 -10.37 -6.43 -19.28
N ASN A 225 -10.09 -7.01 -20.45
CA ASN A 225 -8.88 -7.81 -20.67
C ASN A 225 -7.74 -6.88 -21.12
N PRO A 226 -6.66 -6.73 -20.33
CA PRO A 226 -5.56 -5.82 -20.63
C PRO A 226 -4.87 -6.10 -21.98
N ASP A 227 -4.87 -7.35 -22.44
CA ASP A 227 -4.21 -7.78 -23.67
C ASP A 227 -5.09 -7.60 -24.94
N SER A 228 -6.33 -7.14 -24.80
CA SER A 228 -7.28 -7.00 -25.91
C SER A 228 -7.80 -5.57 -26.02
N SER A 229 -7.43 -4.87 -27.09
CA SER A 229 -7.90 -3.50 -27.38
C SER A 229 -9.39 -3.41 -27.69
N THR A 230 -10.04 -4.54 -27.98
CA THR A 230 -11.48 -4.64 -28.23
C THR A 230 -12.26 -5.16 -27.02
N SER A 231 -11.60 -5.40 -25.89
CA SER A 231 -12.24 -5.82 -24.64
C SER A 231 -12.51 -4.60 -23.77
N TYR A 232 -13.76 -4.14 -23.76
CA TYR A 232 -14.16 -2.94 -23.04
C TYR A 232 -14.70 -3.29 -21.65
N TYR A 233 -14.25 -2.54 -20.64
CA TYR A 233 -14.82 -2.61 -19.31
C TYR A 233 -16.14 -1.84 -19.25
N ASP A 234 -17.15 -2.44 -18.60
CA ASP A 234 -18.38 -1.75 -18.25
C ASP A 234 -18.16 -0.94 -16.97
N PHE A 235 -17.95 0.36 -17.13
CA PHE A 235 -17.68 1.30 -16.04
C PHE A 235 -18.82 1.41 -15.02
N SER A 236 -20.04 0.94 -15.33
CA SER A 236 -21.15 0.92 -14.37
C SER A 236 -20.96 -0.14 -13.26
N GLN A 237 -20.08 -1.13 -13.47
CA GLN A 237 -19.82 -2.18 -12.49
C GLN A 237 -19.04 -1.70 -11.26
N PHE A 238 -18.31 -0.58 -11.38
CA PHE A 238 -17.57 0.02 -10.28
C PHE A 238 -17.60 1.54 -10.39
N THR A 239 -18.48 2.18 -9.64
CA THR A 239 -18.55 3.64 -9.50
C THR A 239 -17.71 4.07 -8.29
N PRO A 240 -16.49 4.61 -8.48
CA PRO A 240 -15.64 5.07 -7.39
C PRO A 240 -16.14 6.40 -6.82
N ASP A 241 -15.96 6.58 -5.51
CA ASP A 241 -16.06 7.91 -4.88
C ASP A 241 -14.80 8.74 -5.15
N VAL A 242 -13.65 8.07 -5.29
CA VAL A 242 -12.34 8.70 -5.50
C VAL A 242 -11.58 7.98 -6.61
N VAL A 243 -10.97 8.75 -7.51
CA VAL A 243 -10.07 8.23 -8.54
C VAL A 243 -8.67 8.82 -8.34
N GLY A 244 -7.67 7.99 -8.07
CA GLY A 244 -6.26 8.40 -8.06
C GLY A 244 -5.61 8.20 -9.42
N ILE A 245 -4.84 9.17 -9.90
CA ILE A 245 -4.01 9.06 -11.09
C ILE A 245 -2.56 9.28 -10.65
N ASN A 246 -1.69 8.29 -10.76
CA ASN A 246 -0.27 8.40 -10.42
C ASN A 246 0.57 7.96 -11.63
N LEU A 247 0.81 8.92 -12.53
CA LEU A 247 1.43 8.75 -13.84
C LEU A 247 2.34 9.96 -14.13
N PHE A 248 3.11 9.89 -15.23
CA PHE A 248 4.24 10.76 -15.63
C PHE A 248 5.62 10.35 -15.14
N GLN A 249 5.76 9.33 -14.28
CA GLN A 249 7.10 8.86 -13.92
C GLN A 249 7.87 8.36 -15.15
N ASN A 250 7.26 7.53 -15.99
CA ASN A 250 7.92 7.01 -17.20
C ASN A 250 8.12 8.08 -18.26
N ASP A 251 7.14 8.97 -18.45
CA ASP A 251 7.27 10.13 -19.34
C ASP A 251 8.47 11.00 -18.94
N SER A 252 8.72 11.15 -17.63
CA SER A 252 9.86 11.91 -17.09
C SER A 252 11.22 11.38 -17.48
N TRP A 253 11.34 10.08 -17.72
CA TRP A 253 12.57 9.44 -18.15
C TRP A 253 12.71 9.35 -19.67
N LEU A 254 11.59 9.26 -20.38
CA LEU A 254 11.58 8.92 -21.81
C LEU A 254 11.43 10.12 -22.74
N LEU A 255 10.77 11.20 -22.31
CA LEU A 255 10.63 12.38 -23.15
C LEU A 255 11.96 13.11 -23.33
N SER A 256 12.40 13.21 -24.59
CA SER A 256 13.60 13.92 -24.99
C SER A 256 13.39 15.44 -25.17
N THR A 257 12.14 15.89 -25.27
CA THR A 257 11.77 17.30 -25.48
C THR A 257 10.73 17.74 -24.45
N MET A 258 10.92 18.94 -23.90
CA MET A 258 10.11 19.50 -22.82
C MET A 258 9.20 20.62 -23.31
N ASP A 259 8.38 20.36 -24.34
CA ASP A 259 7.30 21.28 -24.72
C ASP A 259 6.23 21.24 -23.63
N SER A 260 6.29 22.23 -22.75
CA SER A 260 5.44 22.30 -21.55
C SER A 260 3.94 22.31 -21.91
N SER A 261 3.57 22.94 -23.04
CA SER A 261 2.17 23.03 -23.47
C SER A 261 1.62 21.65 -23.86
N LYS A 262 2.42 20.84 -24.56
CA LYS A 262 2.01 19.49 -24.96
C LYS A 262 1.91 18.54 -23.78
N ILE A 263 2.83 18.65 -22.83
CA ILE A 263 2.82 17.80 -21.62
C ILE A 263 1.58 18.10 -20.78
N THR A 264 1.32 19.37 -20.47
CA THR A 264 0.14 19.78 -19.71
C THR A 264 -1.15 19.38 -20.43
N ASN A 265 -1.26 19.61 -21.74
CA ASN A 265 -2.44 19.22 -22.52
C ASN A 265 -2.69 17.70 -22.52
N ALA A 266 -1.64 16.88 -22.64
CA ALA A 266 -1.78 15.44 -22.61
C ALA A 266 -2.37 14.95 -21.26
N TYR A 267 -1.98 15.58 -20.14
CA TYR A 267 -2.57 15.24 -18.84
C TYR A 267 -4.03 15.71 -18.74
N ILE A 268 -4.34 16.92 -19.23
CA ILE A 268 -5.72 17.45 -19.29
C ILE A 268 -6.62 16.48 -20.06
N ASP A 269 -6.19 16.04 -21.25
CA ASP A 269 -6.97 15.15 -22.11
C ASP A 269 -7.20 13.80 -21.43
N PHE A 270 -6.18 13.22 -20.80
CA PHE A 270 -6.34 11.97 -20.06
C PHE A 270 -7.29 12.11 -18.87
N VAL A 271 -7.20 13.20 -18.08
CA VAL A 271 -8.12 13.43 -16.96
C VAL A 271 -9.56 13.60 -17.47
N ARG A 272 -9.77 14.23 -18.62
CA ARG A 272 -11.10 14.34 -19.25
C ARG A 272 -11.64 12.96 -19.65
N GLU A 273 -10.82 12.09 -20.22
CA GLU A 273 -11.19 10.70 -20.51
C GLU A 273 -11.69 9.98 -19.24
N ILE A 274 -10.96 10.13 -18.13
CA ILE A 274 -11.36 9.55 -16.84
C ILE A 274 -12.66 10.19 -16.31
N ARG A 275 -12.79 11.51 -16.39
CA ARG A 275 -13.98 12.24 -15.93
C ARG A 275 -15.25 11.84 -16.68
N LEU A 276 -15.17 11.51 -17.97
CA LEU A 276 -16.32 11.02 -18.76
C LEU A 276 -16.94 9.75 -18.17
N HIS A 277 -16.13 8.88 -17.59
CA HIS A 277 -16.59 7.62 -16.99
C HIS A 277 -16.91 7.73 -15.50
N HIS A 278 -16.37 8.76 -14.84
CA HIS A 278 -16.50 8.98 -13.39
C HIS A 278 -16.90 10.45 -13.11
N PRO A 279 -18.10 10.88 -13.50
CA PRO A 279 -18.49 12.29 -13.46
C PRO A 279 -18.49 12.88 -12.03
N ASP A 280 -18.86 12.08 -11.04
CA ASP A 280 -19.03 12.54 -9.65
C ASP A 280 -17.83 12.27 -8.74
N ALA A 281 -16.85 11.48 -9.19
CA ALA A 281 -15.73 11.07 -8.34
C ALA A 281 -14.82 12.25 -8.00
N PHE A 282 -14.22 12.26 -6.81
CA PHE A 282 -13.10 13.16 -6.54
C PHE A 282 -11.82 12.62 -7.20
N ILE A 283 -11.27 13.35 -8.18
CA ILE A 283 -10.05 12.94 -8.88
C ILE A 283 -8.82 13.52 -8.15
N VAL A 284 -7.94 12.63 -7.70
CA VAL A 284 -6.63 12.96 -7.13
C VAL A 284 -5.58 12.79 -8.21
N CYS A 285 -5.18 13.90 -8.82
CA CYS A 285 -4.06 13.95 -9.76
C CYS A 285 -2.75 13.95 -8.97
N SER A 286 -2.03 12.84 -9.03
CA SER A 286 -0.85 12.59 -8.22
C SER A 286 0.37 12.22 -9.05
N LEU A 287 1.53 12.34 -8.42
CA LEU A 287 2.81 11.90 -8.96
C LEU A 287 3.73 11.51 -7.80
N GLY A 288 4.53 10.46 -8.00
CA GLY A 288 5.60 10.05 -7.09
C GLY A 288 5.45 8.63 -6.56
N SER A 289 6.37 8.12 -5.74
CA SER A 289 7.40 8.87 -4.99
C SER A 289 8.82 8.76 -5.54
N MET A 290 8.97 8.58 -6.85
CA MET A 290 10.27 8.50 -7.52
C MET A 290 10.74 9.89 -8.00
N ASP A 291 11.82 9.93 -8.76
CA ASP A 291 12.59 11.14 -9.05
C ASP A 291 11.87 12.17 -9.93
N ALA A 292 10.70 11.85 -10.51
CA ALA A 292 9.82 12.86 -11.10
C ALA A 292 9.29 13.85 -10.06
N THR A 293 9.36 13.53 -8.77
CA THR A 293 8.98 14.42 -7.65
C THR A 293 10.16 15.02 -6.89
N LYS A 294 11.40 14.79 -7.34
CA LYS A 294 12.58 15.36 -6.66
C LYS A 294 12.54 16.89 -6.66
N ALA A 295 13.18 17.51 -5.67
CA ALA A 295 13.29 18.95 -5.59
C ALA A 295 13.86 19.54 -6.91
N GLY A 296 13.17 20.55 -7.46
CA GLY A 296 13.51 21.16 -8.74
C GLY A 296 12.95 20.45 -9.98
N SER A 297 12.26 19.31 -9.82
CA SER A 297 11.51 18.69 -10.92
C SER A 297 10.37 19.59 -11.38
N ARG A 298 10.16 19.66 -12.70
CA ARG A 298 9.07 20.42 -13.33
C ARG A 298 7.77 19.62 -13.45
N TRP A 299 7.83 18.30 -13.28
CA TRP A 299 6.71 17.40 -13.53
C TRP A 299 5.49 17.62 -12.64
N PRO A 300 5.63 17.86 -11.32
CA PRO A 300 4.49 18.26 -10.49
C PRO A 300 3.81 19.53 -11.01
N GLY A 301 4.59 20.49 -11.53
CA GLY A 301 4.09 21.74 -12.08
C GLY A 301 3.20 21.57 -13.31
N PHE A 302 3.47 20.58 -14.18
CA PHE A 302 2.59 20.28 -15.31
C PHE A 302 1.23 19.75 -14.85
N ILE A 303 1.22 18.95 -13.78
CA ILE A 303 -0.02 18.43 -13.20
C ILE A 303 -0.79 19.55 -12.49
N ASP A 304 -0.11 20.42 -11.74
CA ASP A 304 -0.74 21.59 -11.11
C ASP A 304 -1.36 22.55 -12.16
N GLU A 305 -0.65 22.82 -13.26
CA GLU A 305 -1.21 23.60 -14.37
C GLU A 305 -2.42 22.92 -15.02
N ALA A 306 -2.36 21.61 -15.24
CA ALA A 306 -3.48 20.84 -15.80
C ALA A 306 -4.71 20.91 -14.89
N VAL A 307 -4.54 20.66 -13.57
CA VAL A 307 -5.64 20.73 -12.61
C VAL A 307 -6.19 22.14 -12.46
N LYS A 308 -5.33 23.17 -12.48
CA LYS A 308 -5.77 24.56 -12.51
C LYS A 308 -6.63 24.85 -13.74
N TYR A 309 -6.18 24.41 -14.91
CA TYR A 309 -6.94 24.56 -16.16
C TYR A 309 -8.30 23.86 -16.07
N LEU A 310 -8.35 22.60 -15.63
CA LEU A 310 -9.58 21.83 -15.49
C LEU A 310 -10.57 22.51 -14.51
N ARG A 311 -10.07 23.08 -13.41
CA ARG A 311 -10.90 23.84 -12.47
C ARG A 311 -11.45 25.13 -13.06
N GLU A 312 -10.62 25.90 -13.77
CA GLU A 312 -10.99 27.24 -14.24
C GLU A 312 -11.77 27.22 -15.55
N ILE A 313 -11.44 26.30 -16.46
CA ILE A 313 -12.00 26.23 -17.81
C ILE A 313 -13.10 25.19 -17.91
N ASP A 314 -12.90 24.01 -17.34
CA ASP A 314 -13.90 22.93 -17.38
C ASP A 314 -14.88 23.00 -16.20
N ASN A 315 -14.66 23.92 -15.25
CA ASN A 315 -15.40 24.06 -14.00
C ASN A 315 -15.43 22.78 -13.14
N ASP A 316 -14.39 21.93 -13.25
CA ASP A 316 -14.29 20.73 -12.44
C ASP A 316 -13.90 21.10 -11.00
N THR A 317 -14.84 20.97 -10.08
CA THR A 317 -14.62 21.26 -8.65
C THR A 317 -14.23 20.03 -7.84
N ASN A 318 -14.41 18.83 -8.40
CA ASN A 318 -14.15 17.55 -7.74
C ASN A 318 -12.79 16.98 -8.17
N ILE A 319 -11.75 17.81 -8.13
CA ILE A 319 -10.40 17.46 -8.54
C ILE A 319 -9.36 18.17 -7.66
N GLY A 320 -8.23 17.54 -7.40
CA GLY A 320 -7.10 18.16 -6.71
C GLY A 320 -5.78 17.46 -6.97
N THR A 321 -4.68 18.12 -6.59
CA THR A 321 -3.32 17.58 -6.73
C THR A 321 -2.79 17.02 -5.41
N TYR A 322 -1.99 15.96 -5.51
CA TYR A 322 -1.27 15.40 -4.37
C TYR A 322 0.05 14.77 -4.83
N PHE A 323 1.19 15.25 -4.31
CA PHE A 323 2.51 14.76 -4.72
C PHE A 323 3.19 14.01 -3.57
N PHE A 324 3.62 12.77 -3.85
CA PHE A 324 4.30 11.96 -2.85
C PHE A 324 5.73 12.49 -2.61
N PRO A 325 6.21 12.51 -1.35
CA PRO A 325 7.52 13.07 -1.02
C PRO A 325 8.67 12.19 -1.53
N TYR A 326 9.54 12.76 -2.36
CA TYR A 326 10.75 12.08 -2.84
C TYR A 326 11.75 11.83 -1.68
N ASP A 327 12.24 10.59 -1.56
CA ASP A 327 13.34 10.25 -0.65
C ASP A 327 14.70 10.45 -1.36
N PRO A 328 15.50 11.47 -1.00
CA PRO A 328 16.78 11.73 -1.66
C PRO A 328 17.86 10.69 -1.36
N ALA A 329 17.66 9.84 -0.35
CA ALA A 329 18.54 8.71 -0.05
C ALA A 329 18.15 7.45 -0.85
N TRP A 330 17.12 7.52 -1.69
CA TRP A 330 16.57 6.41 -2.44
C TRP A 330 16.44 6.70 -3.94
N SER A 331 16.75 5.71 -4.77
CA SER A 331 16.75 5.89 -6.24
C SER A 331 16.09 4.73 -7.01
N LYS A 332 15.53 3.75 -6.32
CA LYS A 332 14.87 2.57 -6.90
C LYS A 332 13.34 2.69 -6.74
N HIS A 333 12.59 1.66 -7.15
CA HIS A 333 11.16 1.63 -6.87
C HIS A 333 10.89 1.75 -5.35
N PRO A 334 9.75 2.34 -4.94
CA PRO A 334 9.42 2.47 -3.53
C PRO A 334 9.30 1.08 -2.86
N ARG A 335 10.08 0.87 -1.81
CA ARG A 335 9.93 -0.30 -0.91
C ARG A 335 8.66 -0.24 -0.08
N VAL A 336 8.29 -1.36 0.56
CA VAL A 336 7.15 -1.45 1.51
C VAL A 336 7.15 -0.28 2.52
N ARG A 337 8.32 0.08 3.08
CA ARG A 337 8.43 1.22 4.02
C ARG A 337 7.99 2.56 3.41
N HIS A 338 8.25 2.78 2.12
CA HIS A 338 7.81 3.98 1.41
C HIS A 338 6.32 3.90 1.09
N HIS A 339 5.84 2.75 0.57
CA HIS A 339 4.42 2.57 0.26
C HIS A 339 3.51 2.74 1.48
N LYS A 340 3.96 2.31 2.67
CA LYS A 340 3.25 2.54 3.92
C LYS A 340 3.04 4.04 4.18
N VAL A 341 4.11 4.84 4.09
CA VAL A 341 4.05 6.31 4.27
C VAL A 341 3.21 6.96 3.18
N MET A 342 3.40 6.55 1.92
CA MET A 342 2.59 7.04 0.79
C MET A 342 1.10 6.77 1.02
N GLY A 343 0.74 5.56 1.41
CA GLY A 343 -0.64 5.16 1.64
C GLY A 343 -1.28 5.88 2.84
N GLN A 344 -0.52 6.06 3.94
CA GLN A 344 -0.98 6.83 5.10
C GLN A 344 -1.26 8.29 4.75
N ASN A 345 -0.32 8.95 4.07
CA ASN A 345 -0.48 10.35 3.73
C ASN A 345 -1.60 10.56 2.69
N LEU A 346 -1.71 9.67 1.71
CA LEU A 346 -2.80 9.69 0.75
C LEU A 346 -4.16 9.46 1.41
N ALA A 347 -4.25 8.49 2.34
CA ALA A 347 -5.47 8.26 3.11
C ALA A 347 -5.88 9.52 3.88
N SER A 348 -4.92 10.17 4.56
CA SER A 348 -5.18 11.43 5.26
C SER A 348 -5.68 12.53 4.32
N TYR A 349 -5.08 12.66 3.14
CA TYR A 349 -5.49 13.66 2.14
C TYR A 349 -6.91 13.38 1.62
N ILE A 350 -7.22 12.13 1.26
CA ILE A 350 -8.55 11.74 0.79
C ILE A 350 -9.59 11.96 1.90
N ASN A 351 -9.26 11.62 3.14
CA ASN A 351 -10.16 11.82 4.27
C ASN A 351 -10.51 13.30 4.49
N ASP A 352 -9.52 14.19 4.39
CA ASP A 352 -9.72 15.65 4.46
C ASP A 352 -10.66 16.15 3.35
N LYS A 353 -10.51 15.65 2.13
CA LYS A 353 -11.32 16.08 0.98
C LYS A 353 -12.72 15.52 0.98
N MET A 354 -12.87 14.27 1.39
CA MET A 354 -14.15 13.56 1.31
C MET A 354 -14.98 13.64 2.60
N GLY A 355 -14.37 14.05 3.71
CA GLY A 355 -15.03 14.10 5.01
C GLY A 355 -15.49 12.72 5.51
N TRP A 356 -14.80 11.66 5.09
CA TRP A 356 -15.13 10.31 5.53
C TRP A 356 -14.89 10.19 7.04
N THR A 357 -15.85 9.60 7.74
CA THR A 357 -15.66 9.26 9.16
C THR A 357 -14.94 7.93 9.18
N THR A 358 -13.64 7.92 9.45
CA THR A 358 -12.93 6.66 9.68
C THR A 358 -13.36 6.13 11.04
N GLY A 359 -13.93 4.92 11.06
CA GLY A 359 -14.40 4.23 12.28
C GLY A 359 -13.26 3.66 13.13
N VAL A 360 -12.12 4.37 13.20
CA VAL A 360 -10.98 3.95 14.01
C VAL A 360 -11.15 4.60 15.37
N GLU A 361 -11.39 3.77 16.42
CA GLU A 361 -11.15 4.20 17.80
C GLU A 361 -9.78 4.86 17.85
N ASN A 362 -9.70 6.07 18.45
CA ASN A 362 -8.48 6.85 18.60
C ASN A 362 -7.37 6.07 19.32
N ASP A 363 -6.68 5.19 18.63
CA ASP A 363 -5.24 5.10 18.78
C ASP A 363 -4.70 6.32 18.06
N SER A 364 -4.14 7.23 18.85
CA SER A 364 -3.53 8.47 18.41
C SER A 364 -2.38 8.22 17.42
N TYR A 365 -2.72 7.94 16.17
CA TYR A 365 -1.82 8.08 15.03
C TYR A 365 -1.78 9.56 14.67
N ALA A 366 -1.17 10.35 15.55
CA ALA A 366 -0.70 11.66 15.20
C ALA A 366 0.17 11.49 13.95
N GLN A 367 -0.18 12.24 12.89
CA GLN A 367 0.63 12.42 11.69
C GLN A 367 2.12 12.32 12.05
N PRO A 368 2.93 11.48 11.38
CA PRO A 368 4.37 11.56 11.58
C PRO A 368 4.75 13.02 11.31
N PRO A 369 5.32 13.72 12.29
CA PRO A 369 5.51 15.15 12.19
C PRO A 369 6.46 15.44 11.04
N ASN A 370 6.06 16.33 10.13
CA ASN A 370 6.86 16.71 8.96
C ASN A 370 8.24 17.32 9.33
N ASN A 371 8.51 17.57 10.62
CA ASN A 371 9.74 18.18 11.12
C ASN A 371 10.17 17.56 12.46
N PHE A 372 11.48 17.52 12.72
CA PHE A 372 12.00 17.25 14.06
C PHE A 372 11.60 18.39 15.01
N GLN A 373 11.07 18.05 16.19
CA GLN A 373 10.63 19.06 17.16
C GLN A 373 10.87 18.58 18.61
N LEU A 374 11.43 19.45 19.44
CA LEU A 374 11.56 19.28 20.88
C LEU A 374 10.61 20.25 21.61
N SER A 375 9.67 19.70 22.38
CA SER A 375 8.71 20.51 23.15
C SER A 375 9.30 20.99 24.47
N GLN A 376 8.68 22.04 25.02
CA GLN A 376 8.96 22.46 26.39
C GLN A 376 8.51 21.36 27.36
N ASN A 377 9.35 20.99 28.33
CA ASN A 377 9.00 20.02 29.36
C ASN A 377 7.84 20.56 30.22
N TYR A 378 6.95 19.67 30.68
CA TYR A 378 5.85 20.04 31.56
C TYR A 378 5.69 19.01 32.70
N PRO A 379 5.54 19.45 33.96
CA PRO A 379 5.61 20.85 34.42
C PRO A 379 7.03 21.46 34.26
N ASN A 380 7.12 22.79 34.20
CA ASN A 380 8.38 23.52 34.28
C ASN A 380 8.14 24.90 34.94
N PRO A 381 8.65 25.17 36.15
CA PRO A 381 9.54 24.32 36.96
C PRO A 381 8.91 23.01 37.44
N PHE A 382 9.73 22.03 37.84
CA PHE A 382 9.26 20.70 38.28
C PHE A 382 10.02 20.13 39.49
N ASN A 383 9.38 19.19 40.20
CA ASN A 383 9.96 18.44 41.31
C ASN A 383 9.19 17.12 41.55
N PRO A 384 9.85 15.94 41.61
CA PRO A 384 11.15 15.63 41.03
C PRO A 384 11.04 15.27 39.54
N THR A 385 9.82 15.18 39.00
CA THR A 385 9.50 14.57 37.71
C THR A 385 8.87 15.56 36.72
N THR A 386 9.28 15.48 35.45
CA THR A 386 8.68 16.19 34.32
C THR A 386 8.50 15.25 33.14
N VAL A 387 7.61 15.60 32.23
CA VAL A 387 7.47 14.95 30.93
C VAL A 387 8.14 15.80 29.85
N ILE A 388 8.89 15.16 28.96
CA ILE A 388 9.50 15.78 27.77
C ILE A 388 8.90 15.09 26.55
N ASN A 389 8.23 15.88 25.70
CA ASN A 389 7.69 15.42 24.43
C ASN A 389 8.60 15.86 23.29
N TYR A 390 8.88 14.96 22.36
CA TYR A 390 9.65 15.27 21.16
C TYR A 390 9.14 14.48 19.96
N GLN A 391 9.59 14.87 18.78
CA GLN A 391 9.10 14.41 17.50
C GLN A 391 10.27 14.09 16.59
N SER A 392 10.26 12.89 16.01
CA SER A 392 11.18 12.43 14.98
C SER A 392 10.49 12.41 13.63
N ALA A 393 11.05 13.10 12.64
CA ALA A 393 10.49 13.17 11.28
C ALA A 393 11.00 12.06 10.33
N GLY A 394 11.91 11.19 10.81
CA GLY A 394 12.50 10.13 10.01
C GLY A 394 13.10 9.03 10.87
N VAL A 395 13.53 7.94 10.23
CA VAL A 395 14.28 6.87 10.90
C VAL A 395 15.73 7.34 11.11
N GLY A 396 16.26 7.19 12.32
CA GLY A 396 17.67 7.40 12.60
C GLY A 396 18.04 7.40 14.08
N HIS A 397 19.34 7.58 14.34
CA HIS A 397 19.88 7.60 15.70
C HIS A 397 19.45 8.86 16.44
N VAL A 398 18.64 8.69 17.49
CA VAL A 398 18.12 9.78 18.32
C VAL A 398 18.88 9.84 19.63
N THR A 399 19.38 11.03 19.97
CA THR A 399 19.94 11.31 21.30
C THR A 399 19.17 12.43 21.99
N LEU A 400 18.74 12.19 23.23
CA LEU A 400 18.15 13.19 24.11
C LEU A 400 18.94 13.22 25.41
N LYS A 401 19.64 14.33 25.65
CA LYS A 401 20.59 14.48 26.77
C LYS A 401 20.28 15.73 27.58
N VAL A 402 20.67 15.72 28.86
CA VAL A 402 20.53 16.81 29.82
C VAL A 402 21.90 17.34 30.21
N PHE A 403 22.03 18.66 30.26
CA PHE A 403 23.25 19.39 30.59
C PHE A 403 22.99 20.41 31.70
N ASP A 404 24.01 20.70 32.50
CA ASP A 404 23.98 21.82 33.46
C ASP A 404 24.33 23.16 32.79
N ILE A 405 24.48 24.23 33.58
CA ILE A 405 24.80 25.57 33.08
C ILE A 405 26.24 25.71 32.57
N LEU A 406 27.14 24.80 32.97
CA LEU A 406 28.52 24.75 32.51
C LEU A 406 28.65 23.94 31.21
N GLY A 407 27.59 23.23 30.81
CA GLY A 407 27.55 22.38 29.63
C GLY A 407 27.96 20.94 29.90
N ASP A 408 28.10 20.55 31.18
CA ASP A 408 28.42 19.19 31.55
C ASP A 408 27.18 18.30 31.39
N GLU A 409 27.35 17.14 30.76
CA GLU A 409 26.29 16.15 30.59
C GLU A 409 25.94 15.52 31.95
N VAL A 410 24.70 15.68 32.39
CA VAL A 410 24.21 15.16 33.67
C VAL A 410 23.20 14.03 33.52
N ALA A 411 22.61 13.84 32.34
CA ALA A 411 21.82 12.63 32.04
C ALA A 411 21.69 12.37 30.54
N ILE A 412 21.66 11.08 30.16
CA ILE A 412 21.17 10.59 28.87
C ILE A 412 19.77 10.02 29.09
N LEU A 413 18.78 10.52 28.35
CA LEU A 413 17.38 10.07 28.41
C LEU A 413 17.06 9.12 27.25
N VAL A 414 17.63 9.37 26.07
CA VAL A 414 17.46 8.55 24.86
C VAL A 414 18.80 8.47 24.13
N ASN A 415 19.16 7.27 23.65
CA ASN A 415 20.37 7.02 22.85
C ASN A 415 20.20 5.72 22.04
N GLU A 416 19.29 5.74 21.08
CA GLU A 416 18.89 4.55 20.31
C GLU A 416 18.41 4.92 18.90
N GLU A 417 18.27 3.92 18.03
CA GLU A 417 17.61 4.08 16.73
C GLU A 417 16.09 4.19 16.92
N GLN A 418 15.49 5.25 16.40
CA GLN A 418 14.04 5.46 16.46
C GLN A 418 13.46 5.71 15.07
N SER A 419 12.24 5.23 14.85
CA SER A 419 11.46 5.52 13.65
C SER A 419 10.89 6.95 13.66
N ALA A 420 10.24 7.36 12.58
CA ALA A 420 9.45 8.59 12.60
C ALA A 420 8.25 8.43 13.57
N GLY A 421 7.97 9.46 14.37
CA GLY A 421 6.91 9.42 15.36
C GLY A 421 7.00 10.51 16.43
N ALA A 422 5.96 10.60 17.27
CA ALA A 422 5.96 11.39 18.48
C ALA A 422 6.35 10.51 19.68
N TYR A 423 7.27 11.01 20.49
CA TYR A 423 7.83 10.31 21.62
C TYR A 423 7.65 11.12 22.90
N GLN A 424 7.47 10.40 24.00
CA GLN A 424 7.32 10.96 25.33
C GLN A 424 8.28 10.25 26.27
N ILE A 425 9.06 11.03 27.03
CA ILE A 425 9.90 10.50 28.09
C ILE A 425 9.64 11.20 29.41
N THR A 426 9.58 10.41 30.48
CA THR A 426 9.48 10.91 31.84
C THR A 426 10.88 11.06 32.42
N PHE A 427 11.25 12.27 32.83
CA PHE A 427 12.52 12.57 33.45
C PHE A 427 12.36 12.78 34.96
N ASN A 428 13.08 12.00 35.78
CA ASN A 428 13.08 12.09 37.23
C ASN A 428 14.49 12.45 37.75
N THR A 429 14.59 13.57 38.46
CA THR A 429 15.84 14.13 38.99
C THR A 429 16.50 13.31 40.09
N GLN A 430 15.82 12.31 40.66
CA GLN A 430 16.37 11.41 41.68
C GLN A 430 17.08 10.19 41.09
N LEU A 431 16.87 9.90 39.79
CA LEU A 431 17.41 8.73 39.11
C LEU A 431 18.12 9.08 37.78
N PRO A 432 19.02 10.08 37.72
CA PRO A 432 19.77 10.34 36.50
C PRO A 432 20.82 9.27 36.25
N THR A 433 21.21 9.11 34.98
CA THR A 433 22.15 8.09 34.50
C THR A 433 23.57 8.21 35.08
N ASN A 434 23.92 9.37 35.68
CA ASN A 434 25.17 9.59 36.41
C ASN A 434 25.07 9.37 37.94
N HIS A 435 23.98 8.78 38.44
CA HIS A 435 23.80 8.29 39.82
C HIS A 435 23.84 9.35 40.95
N GLN A 436 23.62 10.64 40.65
CA GLN A 436 23.53 11.70 41.67
C GLN A 436 22.25 12.54 41.49
N PRO A 437 21.41 12.71 42.53
CA PRO A 437 20.22 13.55 42.43
C PRO A 437 20.54 14.98 42.00
N LEU A 438 19.81 15.50 41.02
CA LEU A 438 20.02 16.88 40.57
C LEU A 438 19.61 17.89 41.65
N SER A 439 20.40 18.95 41.82
CA SER A 439 20.08 20.09 42.70
C SER A 439 18.99 20.98 42.08
N SER A 440 18.35 21.84 42.88
CA SER A 440 17.51 22.89 42.33
C SER A 440 18.35 23.82 41.46
N GLY A 441 17.85 24.21 40.30
CA GLY A 441 18.64 25.00 39.35
C GLY A 441 18.11 24.95 37.93
N VAL A 442 18.82 25.63 37.03
CA VAL A 442 18.54 25.65 35.60
C VAL A 442 19.37 24.59 34.90
N TYR A 443 18.72 23.80 34.05
CA TYR A 443 19.32 22.77 33.20
C TYR A 443 18.87 22.95 31.76
N PHE A 444 19.58 22.34 30.83
CA PHE A 444 19.25 22.31 29.42
C PHE A 444 19.08 20.87 28.95
N TYR A 445 18.12 20.61 28.07
CA TYR A 445 18.00 19.31 27.42
C TYR A 445 18.02 19.49 25.90
N GLN A 446 18.75 18.60 25.22
CA GLN A 446 19.06 18.69 23.80
C GLN A 446 18.65 17.41 23.09
N LEU A 447 17.84 17.56 22.04
CA LEU A 447 17.53 16.54 21.06
C LEU A 447 18.50 16.68 19.88
N ARG A 448 19.12 15.57 19.47
CA ARG A 448 19.93 15.49 18.26
C ARG A 448 19.55 14.27 17.44
N VAL A 449 19.33 14.49 16.14
CA VAL A 449 19.05 13.46 15.14
C VAL A 449 19.77 13.84 13.84
N GLY A 450 20.76 13.06 13.42
CA GLY A 450 21.62 13.42 12.28
C GLY A 450 22.24 14.81 12.45
N SER A 451 21.94 15.73 11.53
CA SER A 451 22.38 17.14 11.56
C SER A 451 21.46 18.08 12.35
N PHE A 452 20.27 17.62 12.74
CA PHE A 452 19.32 18.42 13.52
C PHE A 452 19.72 18.45 15.00
N VAL A 453 19.73 19.64 15.59
CA VAL A 453 19.97 19.86 17.03
C VAL A 453 18.99 20.90 17.55
N GLN A 454 18.24 20.58 18.60
CA GLN A 454 17.38 21.54 19.29
C GLN A 454 17.57 21.43 20.80
N THR A 455 17.73 22.58 21.46
CA THR A 455 17.95 22.66 22.92
C THR A 455 16.84 23.48 23.57
N LYS A 456 16.39 23.05 24.76
CA LYS A 456 15.39 23.73 25.59
C LYS A 456 15.87 23.81 27.04
N LYS A 457 15.36 24.79 27.78
CA LYS A 457 15.70 25.06 29.18
C LYS A 457 14.65 24.46 30.11
N MET A 458 15.06 23.85 31.22
CA MET A 458 14.18 23.41 32.31
C MET A 458 14.68 23.91 33.67
N VAL A 459 13.78 23.97 34.64
CA VAL A 459 14.05 24.45 36.00
C VAL A 459 13.64 23.38 37.00
N VAL A 460 14.59 22.87 37.75
CA VAL A 460 14.37 21.89 38.83
C VAL A 460 14.15 22.64 40.13
N LEU A 461 13.09 22.28 40.86
CA LEU A 461 12.84 22.69 42.24
C LEU A 461 13.08 21.47 43.15
N LYS A 462 13.57 21.70 44.36
CA LYS A 462 13.59 20.67 45.41
C LYS A 462 12.52 20.98 46.44
#